data_AF-A0A161YZG2-F1
#
_entry.id   AF-A0A161YZG2-F1
#
_cell.length_a   1.000
_cell.length_b   1.000
_cell.length_c   1.000
_cell.angle_alpha   90.00
_cell.angle_beta   90.00
_cell.angle_gamma   90.00
#
_symmetry.space_group_name_H-M   'P 1'
#
loop_
_entity.id
_entity.type
_entity.pdbx_description
1 polymer ?
#
loop_
_entity_poly.entity_id
_entity_poly.type
_entity_poly.pdbx_seq_one_letter_code
_entity_poly.pdbx_strand_id
1 'polypeptide(L)' 'MTAGRSRSPNDFDRAAVLAVLGEARGTLIEAKRCLRPRSGLSRSADALICEIDEFGLVLTGAQDYFHLKAHGTPGRQS' A
#
# COMPACT_ATOMS: atom_id res chain seq x y z
N MET A 1 -34.37 -19.69 13.42
CA MET A 1 -33.02 -19.91 12.90
C MET A 1 -32.77 -18.89 11.80
N THR A 2 -32.14 -17.77 12.12
CA THR A 2 -31.79 -16.74 11.13
C THR A 2 -30.56 -17.21 10.35
N ALA A 3 -30.72 -17.48 9.06
CA ALA A 3 -29.61 -17.82 8.18
C ALA A 3 -28.59 -16.66 8.20
N GLY A 4 -27.40 -16.92 8.73
CA GLY A 4 -26.29 -15.98 8.66
C GLY A 4 -25.99 -15.71 7.19
N ARG A 5 -26.25 -14.48 6.74
CA ARG A 5 -25.92 -14.03 5.38
C ARG A 5 -24.41 -14.25 5.21
N SER A 6 -24.02 -15.18 4.35
CA SER A 6 -22.62 -15.40 3.99
C SER A 6 -22.11 -14.13 3.33
N ARG A 7 -21.32 -13.34 4.06
CA ARG A 7 -20.61 -12.20 3.48
C ARG A 7 -19.70 -12.72 2.38
N SER A 8 -19.78 -12.08 1.21
CA SER A 8 -18.78 -12.31 0.16
C SER A 8 -17.39 -12.03 0.75
N PRO A 9 -16.34 -12.79 0.39
CA PRO A 9 -14.96 -12.56 0.86
C PRO A 9 -14.47 -11.11 0.70
N ASN A 10 -15.10 -10.35 -0.20
CA ASN A 10 -14.80 -8.94 -0.49
C ASN A 10 -15.95 -7.98 -0.13
N ASP A 11 -16.84 -8.36 0.81
CA ASP A 11 -17.91 -7.49 1.32
C ASP A 11 -17.38 -6.46 2.33
N PHE A 12 -16.40 -5.66 1.89
CA PHE A 12 -15.82 -4.55 2.63
C PHE A 12 -15.51 -3.37 1.70
N ASP A 13 -15.38 -2.17 2.27
CA ASP A 13 -15.01 -0.99 1.50
C ASP A 13 -13.54 -1.04 1.10
N ARG A 14 -13.30 -1.61 -0.08
CA ARG A 14 -11.97 -1.72 -0.67
C ARG A 14 -11.29 -0.36 -0.87
N ALA A 15 -12.05 0.69 -1.18
CA ALA A 15 -11.47 2.01 -1.41
C ALA A 15 -10.96 2.62 -0.09
N ALA A 16 -11.74 2.51 0.99
CA ALA A 16 -11.33 2.95 2.32
C ALA A 16 -10.09 2.19 2.81
N VAL A 17 -10.04 0.86 2.61
CA VAL A 17 -8.87 0.05 2.95
C VAL A 17 -7.64 0.51 2.19
N LEU A 18 -7.73 0.69 0.87
CA LEU A 18 -6.60 1.12 0.05
C LEU A 18 -6.12 2.53 0.41
N ALA A 19 -7.02 3.45 0.78
CA ALA A 19 -6.64 4.78 1.23
C ALA A 19 -5.78 4.73 2.50
N VAL A 20 -6.24 4.03 3.55
CA VAL A 20 -5.52 3.90 4.82
C VAL A 20 -4.17 3.21 4.64
N LEU A 21 -4.11 2.18 3.80
CA LEU A 21 -2.85 1.48 3.51
C LEU A 21 -1.85 2.38 2.77
N GLY A 22 -2.33 3.22 1.85
CA GLY A 22 -1.49 4.21 1.18
C GLY A 22 -0.86 5.21 2.16
N GLU A 23 -1.65 5.70 3.12
CA GLU A 23 -1.15 6.59 4.18
C GLU A 23 -0.14 5.89 5.10
N ALA A 24 -0.44 4.65 5.52
CA ALA A 24 0.44 3.85 6.35
C ALA A 24 1.78 3.58 5.65
N ARG A 25 1.73 3.20 4.37
CA ARG A 25 2.92 3.00 3.53
C ARG A 25 3.77 4.25 3.45
N GLY A 26 3.17 5.40 3.14
CA GLY A 26 3.87 6.69 3.08
C GLY A 26 4.54 7.02 4.42
N THR A 27 3.82 6.85 5.52
CA THR A 27 4.35 7.10 6.88
C THR A 27 5.51 6.17 7.23
N LEU A 28 5.45 4.89 6.85
CA LEU A 28 6.54 3.92 7.06
C LEU A 28 7.79 4.28 6.25
N ILE A 29 7.63 4.76 5.01
CA ILE A 29 8.74 5.23 4.18
C ILE A 29 9.45 6.41 4.84
N GLU A 30 8.69 7.40 5.32
CA GLU A 30 9.26 8.55 6.02
C GLU A 30 9.92 8.13 7.34
N ALA A 31 9.27 7.29 8.13
CA ALA A 31 9.84 6.76 9.37
C ALA A 31 11.17 6.04 9.11
N LYS A 32 11.22 5.18 8.08
CA LYS A 32 12.41 4.41 7.71
C LYS A 32 13.61 5.30 7.40
N ARG A 33 13.42 6.50 6.83
CA ARG A 33 14.52 7.46 6.56
C ARG A 33 15.25 7.90 7.82
N CYS A 34 14.58 7.87 8.97
CA CYS A 34 15.14 8.24 10.26
C CYS A 34 15.72 7.03 11.04
N LEU A 35 15.47 5.80 10.59
CA LEU A 35 15.91 4.60 11.29
C LEU A 35 17.36 4.26 10.96
N ARG A 36 18.08 3.68 11.95
CA ARG A 36 19.41 3.13 11.72
C ARG A 36 19.32 2.07 10.61
N PRO A 37 20.12 2.19 9.52
CA PRO A 37 20.12 1.20 8.45
C PRO A 37 20.38 -0.21 8.98
N ARG A 38 19.66 -1.20 8.44
CA ARG A 38 19.78 -2.63 8.80
C ARG A 38 19.50 -2.94 10.28
N SER A 39 18.92 -2.01 11.03
CA SER A 39 18.36 -2.30 12.36
C SER A 39 17.15 -3.21 12.24
N GLY A 40 16.78 -3.88 13.34
CA GLY A 40 15.55 -4.68 13.39
C GLY A 40 14.33 -3.86 12.97
N LEU A 41 14.20 -2.65 13.50
CA LEU A 41 13.08 -1.75 13.19
C LEU A 41 13.06 -1.32 11.73
N SER A 42 14.23 -1.02 11.12
CA SER A 42 14.30 -0.72 9.69
C SER A 42 13.88 -1.90 8.81
N ARG A 43 14.23 -3.14 9.19
CA ARG A 43 13.79 -4.35 8.46
C ARG A 43 12.30 -4.61 8.64
N SER A 44 11.77 -4.36 9.83
CA SER A 44 10.33 -4.50 10.11
C SER A 44 9.51 -3.49 9.30
N ALA A 45 9.98 -2.24 9.18
CA ALA A 45 9.35 -1.24 8.32
C ALA A 45 9.35 -1.69 6.85
N ASP A 46 10.46 -2.24 6.37
CA ASP A 46 10.54 -2.82 5.00
C ASP A 46 9.56 -3.96 4.78
N ALA A 47 9.48 -4.90 5.72
CA ALA A 47 8.54 -6.02 5.62
C ALA A 47 7.09 -5.51 5.55
N LEU A 48 6.69 -4.58 6.42
CA LEU A 48 5.34 -4.01 6.40
C LEU A 48 5.02 -3.27 5.09
N ILE A 49 5.97 -2.53 4.53
CA ILE A 49 5.79 -1.87 3.23
C ILE A 49 5.55 -2.92 2.13
N CYS A 50 6.32 -4.02 2.11
CA CYS A 50 6.13 -5.10 1.14
C CYS A 50 4.76 -5.77 1.28
N GLU A 51 4.30 -6.05 2.51
CA GLU A 51 2.98 -6.67 2.75
C GLU A 51 1.84 -5.73 2.33
N ILE A 52 1.99 -4.41 2.53
CA ILE A 52 1.02 -3.42 2.06
C ILE A 52 0.95 -3.43 0.52
N ASP A 53 2.10 -3.43 -0.16
CA ASP A 53 2.18 -3.44 -1.62
C ASP A 53 1.58 -4.73 -2.22
N GLU A 54 1.88 -5.88 -1.62
CA GLU A 54 1.30 -7.17 -2.02
C GLU A 54 -0.22 -7.19 -1.81
N PHE A 55 -0.71 -6.71 -0.68
CA PHE A 55 -2.14 -6.65 -0.44
C PHE A 55 -2.84 -5.69 -1.41
N GLY A 56 -2.20 -4.58 -1.75
CA GLY A 56 -2.63 -3.68 -2.83
C GLY A 56 -2.74 -4.40 -4.17
N LEU A 57 -1.75 -5.19 -4.55
CA LEU A 57 -1.77 -6.03 -5.75
C LEU A 57 -2.92 -7.04 -5.72
N VAL A 58 -3.08 -7.81 -4.64
CA VAL A 58 -4.14 -8.82 -4.50
C VAL A 58 -5.53 -8.19 -4.67
N LEU A 59 -5.73 -7.01 -4.07
CA LEU A 59 -7.01 -6.32 -4.18
C LEU A 59 -7.22 -5.72 -5.57
N THR A 60 -6.18 -5.23 -6.25
CA THR A 60 -6.34 -4.35 -7.42
C THR A 60 -5.92 -4.93 -8.75
N GLY A 61 -5.09 -5.98 -8.75
CA GLY A 61 -4.41 -6.49 -9.93
C GLY A 61 -3.27 -5.59 -10.43
N ALA A 62 -2.98 -4.47 -9.76
CA ALA A 62 -1.94 -3.53 -10.16
C ALA A 62 -0.71 -3.63 -9.25
N GLN A 63 0.41 -4.06 -9.81
CA GLN A 63 1.68 -4.23 -9.08
C GLN A 63 2.25 -2.89 -8.59
N ASP A 64 1.91 -1.79 -9.25
CA ASP A 64 2.39 -0.44 -8.96
C ASP A 64 1.32 0.45 -8.33
N TYR A 65 0.28 -0.13 -7.72
CA TYR A 65 -0.88 0.62 -7.20
C TYR A 65 -0.50 1.79 -6.28
N PHE A 66 0.45 1.57 -5.35
CA PHE A 66 0.93 2.61 -4.43
C PHE A 66 2.19 3.34 -4.91
N HIS A 67 2.71 3.01 -6.09
CA HIS A 67 3.83 3.73 -6.66
C HIS A 67 3.34 5.05 -7.26
N LEU A 68 3.92 6.16 -6.82
CA LEU A 68 3.69 7.46 -7.45
C LEU A 68 4.05 7.34 -8.93
N LYS A 69 3.06 7.50 -9.81
CA LYS A 69 3.35 7.73 -11.23
C LYS A 69 4.09 9.06 -11.30
N ALA A 70 5.37 9.01 -11.64
CA ALA A 70 6.13 10.22 -11.93
C ALA A 70 5.33 11.02 -12.96
N HIS A 71 4.92 12.25 -12.61
CA HIS A 71 4.33 13.16 -13.57
C HIS A 71 5.33 13.31 -14.71
N GLY A 72 4.98 12.79 -15.90
CA GLY A 72 5.83 12.88 -17.08
C GLY A 72 6.27 14.32 -17.27
N THR A 73 7.58 14.52 -17.38
CA THR A 73 8.16 15.81 -17.73
C THR A 73 7.45 16.30 -19.00
N PRO A 74 6.84 17.51 -19.02
CA PRO A 74 6.21 18.00 -20.23
C PRO A 74 7.27 18.02 -21.33
N GLY A 75 7.01 17.28 -22.42
CA GLY A 75 7.92 17.19 -23.54
C GLY A 75 8.27 18.59 -24.04
N ARG A 76 9.55 18.93 -24.01
CA ARG A 76 10.07 20.15 -24.60
C ARG A 76 9.78 20.10 -26.10
N GLN A 77 8.75 20.81 -26.55
CA GLN A 77 8.54 21.04 -27.96
C GLN A 77 9.74 21.84 -28.49
N SER A 78 10.37 21.32 -29.54
CA SER A 78 11.38 22.00 -30.35
C SER A 78 10.74 22.46 -31.64
#